data_AF-A0A6I0DNE2-F1
#
_entry.id   AF-A0A6I0DNE2-F1
#
_cell.length_a   1.000
_cell.length_b   1.000
_cell.length_c   1.000
_cell.angle_alpha   90.00
_cell.angle_beta   90.00
_cell.angle_gamma   90.00
#
_symmetry.space_group_name_H-M   'P 1'
#
loop_
_entity.id
_entity.type
_entity.pdbx_description
1 polymer ?
#
loop_
_entity_poly.entity_id
_entity_poly.type
_entity_poly.pdbx_seq_one_letter_code
_entity_poly.pdbx_strand_id
1 'polypeptide(L)' 'MAEITAAFCCATLGIVPTVRHADYIGSWLEVLREDNRAIVRAASQASKAADWLLGFLPDTGGLGATGDEREAA' A
#
# COMPACT_ATOMS: atom_id res chain seq x y z
N MET A 1 -0.12 3.55 9.82
CA MET A 1 -0.57 2.26 9.24
C MET A 1 -1.71 2.44 8.26
N ALA A 2 -2.79 3.15 8.63
CA ALA A 2 -3.94 3.35 7.74
C ALA A 2 -3.60 3.91 6.35
N GLU A 3 -2.67 4.87 6.25
CA GLU A 3 -2.29 5.47 4.96
C GLU A 3 -1.56 4.48 4.03
N ILE A 4 -0.67 3.64 4.57
CA ILE A 4 0.05 2.62 3.78
C ILE A 4 -0.91 1.50 3.34
N THR A 5 -1.84 1.08 4.22
CA THR A 5 -2.90 0.12 3.86
C THR A 5 -3.80 0.68 2.76
N ALA A 6 -4.23 1.94 2.89
CA ALA A 6 -5.03 2.60 1.87
C ALA A 6 -4.27 2.71 0.54
N ALA A 7 -2.97 3.00 0.55
CA ALA A 7 -2.13 3.03 -0.64
C ALA A 7 -2.06 1.67 -1.34
N PHE A 8 -1.91 0.57 -0.59
CA PHE A 8 -1.94 -0.78 -1.16
C PHE A 8 -3.29 -1.12 -1.77
N CYS A 9 -4.40 -0.84 -1.08
CA CYS A 9 -5.74 -1.01 -1.64
C CYS A 9 -5.95 -0.18 -2.91
N CYS A 10 -5.51 1.08 -2.91
CA CYS A 10 -5.65 1.95 -4.08
C CYS A 10 -4.87 1.42 -5.27
N ALA A 11 -3.63 0.95 -5.06
CA ALA A 11 -2.81 0.34 -6.10
C ALA A 11 -3.47 -0.91 -6.69
N THR A 12 -4.00 -1.81 -5.84
CA THR A 12 -4.68 -3.03 -6.31
C THR A 12 -5.97 -2.73 -7.08
N LEU A 13 -6.69 -1.67 -6.70
CA LEU A 13 -7.98 -1.32 -7.31
C LEU A 13 -7.83 -0.32 -8.47
N GLY A 14 -6.62 0.08 -8.85
CA GLY A 14 -6.39 1.08 -9.90
C GLY A 14 -6.90 2.48 -9.53
N ILE A 15 -7.03 2.79 -8.24
CA ILE A 15 -7.52 4.08 -7.75
C ILE A 15 -6.32 5.02 -7.62
N VAL A 16 -6.39 6.19 -8.27
CA VAL A 16 -5.41 7.26 -8.07
C VAL A 16 -5.73 7.98 -6.75
N PRO A 17 -4.87 7.88 -5.72
CA PRO A 17 -5.13 8.55 -4.46
C PRO A 17 -4.82 10.05 -4.56
N THR A 18 -5.58 10.85 -3.81
CA THR A 18 -5.21 12.25 -3.56
C THR A 18 -4.28 12.32 -2.35
N VAL A 19 -3.23 13.13 -2.43
CA VAL A 19 -2.34 13.40 -1.29
C VAL A 19 -3.14 14.02 -0.14
N ARG A 20 -2.98 13.49 1.07
CA ARG A 20 -3.48 14.11 2.30
C ARG A 20 -2.29 14.32 3.24
N HIS A 21 -2.24 15.51 3.85
CA HIS A 21 -1.25 16.06 4.80
C HIS A 21 -0.01 15.19 5.09
N ALA A 22 1.16 15.65 4.67
CA ALA A 22 2.44 14.96 4.82
C ALA A 22 3.07 15.04 6.23
N ASP A 23 2.30 15.47 7.23
CA ASP A 23 2.78 15.71 8.59
C ASP A 23 3.34 14.44 9.26
N TYR A 24 2.89 13.26 8.80
CA TYR A 24 3.41 11.97 9.24
C TYR A 24 4.88 11.75 8.86
N ILE A 25 5.41 12.38 7.80
CA ILE A 25 6.80 12.18 7.35
C ILE A 25 7.80 12.55 8.46
N GLY A 26 7.56 13.67 9.16
CA GLY A 26 8.40 14.07 10.29
C GLY A 26 8.42 13.03 11.41
N SER A 27 7.26 12.48 11.76
CA SER A 27 7.16 11.41 12.78
C SER A 27 7.88 10.12 12.37
N TRP A 28 7.85 9.77 11.07
CA TRP A 28 8.54 8.58 10.55
C TRP A 28 10.05 8.74 10.53
N LEU A 29 10.57 9.95 10.31
CA LEU A 29 12.02 10.21 10.34
C LEU A 29 12.60 9.93 11.73
N GLU A 30 11.91 10.30 12.80
CA GLU A 30 12.35 9.98 14.16
C GLU A 30 12.27 8.47 14.45
N VAL A 31 11.17 7.83 14.07
CA VAL A 31 11.01 6.38 14.21
C VAL A 31 12.11 5.60 13.46
N LEU A 32 12.50 6.07 12.26
CA LEU A 32 13.53 5.41 11.45
C LEU A 32 14.95 5.64 11.97
N ARG A 33 15.19 6.76 12.66
CA ARG A 33 16.46 6.98 13.37
C ARG A 33 16.65 5.99 14.51
N GLU A 34 15.56 5.59 15.18
CA GLU A 34 15.58 4.63 16.28
C GLU A 34 15.54 3.17 15.81
N ASP A 35 14.75 2.86 14.77
CA ASP A 35 14.62 1.51 14.19
C ASP A 35 14.53 1.54 12.66
N ASN A 36 15.65 1.25 11.99
CA ASN A 36 15.73 1.16 10.52
C ASN A 36 14.79 0.10 9.91
N ARG A 37 14.27 -0.85 10.70
CA ARG A 37 13.32 -1.89 10.25
C ARG A 37 11.87 -1.53 10.50
N ALA A 38 11.59 -0.40 11.16
CA ALA A 38 10.24 0.03 11.46
C ALA A 38 9.38 0.15 10.21
N ILE A 39 9.92 0.68 9.10
CA ILE A 39 9.18 0.80 7.83
C ILE A 39 8.81 -0.55 7.21
N VAL A 40 9.69 -1.54 7.27
CA VAL A 40 9.45 -2.87 6.69
C VAL A 40 8.40 -3.62 7.53
N ARG A 41 8.49 -3.51 8.85
CA ARG A 41 7.47 -4.03 9.77
C ARG A 41 6.13 -3.34 9.55
N ALA A 42 6.17 -2.02 9.31
CA ALA A 42 4.98 -1.25 9.04
C ALA A 42 4.29 -1.73 7.77
N ALA A 43 5.05 -1.83 6.68
CA ALA A 43 4.62 -2.36 5.40
C ALA A 43 4.05 -3.78 5.54
N SER A 44 4.71 -4.67 6.29
CA SER A 44 4.24 -6.06 6.47
C SER A 44 2.85 -6.14 7.13
N GLN A 45 2.55 -5.32 8.13
CA GLN A 45 1.20 -5.32 8.73
C GLN A 45 0.20 -4.63 7.81
N ALA A 46 0.62 -3.58 7.10
CA ALA A 46 -0.24 -2.90 6.13
C ALA A 46 -0.65 -3.83 4.98
N SER A 47 0.26 -4.67 4.48
CA SER A 47 -0.03 -5.71 3.48
C SER A 47 -1.08 -6.69 3.98
N LYS A 48 -0.90 -7.25 5.19
CA LYS A 48 -1.88 -8.17 5.78
C LYS A 48 -3.27 -7.55 5.93
N ALA A 49 -3.33 -6.28 6.33
CA ALA A 49 -4.59 -5.56 6.44
C ALA A 49 -5.23 -5.32 5.07
N ALA A 50 -4.44 -4.96 4.05
CA ALA A 50 -4.93 -4.78 2.69
C ALA A 50 -5.44 -6.11 2.11
N ASP A 51 -4.68 -7.19 2.26
CA ASP A 51 -5.08 -8.54 1.81
C ASP A 51 -6.40 -8.97 2.47
N TRP A 52 -6.54 -8.73 3.77
CA TRP A 52 -7.77 -9.02 4.51
C TRP A 52 -8.96 -8.21 3.96
N LEU A 53 -8.79 -6.92 3.69
CA LEU A 53 -9.84 -6.07 3.10
C LEU A 53 -10.20 -6.52 1.68
N LEU A 54 -9.18 -6.84 0.87
CA LEU A 54 -9.36 -7.24 -0.52
C LEU A 54 -10.02 -8.61 -0.66
N GLY A 55 -9.86 -9.49 0.34
CA GLY A 55 -10.54 -10.79 0.39
C GLY A 55 -12.06 -10.72 0.52
N PHE A 56 -12.63 -9.55 0.80
CA PHE A 56 -14.09 -9.32 0.80
C PHE A 56 -14.63 -8.82 -0.55
N LEU A 57 -13.78 -8.56 -1.54
CA LEU A 57 -14.29 -8.20 -2.86
C LEU A 57 -15.08 -9.38 -3.44
N PRO A 58 -16.21 -9.12 -4.11
CA PRO A 58 -16.91 -10.15 -4.86
C PRO A 58 -15.96 -10.74 -5.92
N ASP A 59 -16.17 -12.01 -6.29
CA ASP A 59 -15.46 -12.67 -7.39
C ASP A 59 -15.93 -12.10 -8.74
N THR A 60 -15.70 -10.81 -8.94
CA THR A 60 -15.81 -10.11 -10.22
C THR A 60 -14.55 -10.48 -10.99
N GLY A 61 -14.62 -11.56 -11.77
CA GLY A 61 -13.50 -12.08 -12.53
C GLY A 61 -12.66 -10.97 -13.19
N GLY A 62 -11.38 -10.93 -12.83
CA GLY A 62 -10.36 -10.19 -13.57
C GLY A 62 -10.32 -8.67 -13.35
N LEU A 63 -10.04 -8.20 -12.14
CA LEU A 63 -9.43 -6.88 -11.94
C LEU A 63 -7.90 -6.88 -12.12
N GLY A 64 -7.32 -7.95 -12.68
CA GLY A 64 -5.88 -8.09 -12.89
C GLY A 64 -5.53 -8.64 -14.27
N ALA A 65 -5.59 -7.80 -15.31
CA ALA A 65 -4.95 -8.07 -16.61
C ALA A 65 -4.65 -6.80 -17.42
N THR A 66 -4.38 -5.65 -16.79
CA THR A 66 -3.87 -4.47 -17.50
C THR A 66 -2.79 -3.81 -16.66
N GLY A 67 -1.52 -4.13 -16.91
CA GLY A 67 -0.42 -3.40 -16.25
C GLY A 67 1.00 -3.95 -16.40
N ASP A 68 1.20 -5.23 -16.74
CA ASP A 68 2.55 -5.83 -16.69
C ASP A 68 2.92 -6.62 -17.96
N GLU A 69 2.54 -6.10 -19.13
CA GLU A 69 3.15 -6.50 -20.40
C GLU A 69 4.46 -5.73 -20.60
N ARG A 70 5.56 -6.33 -20.11
CA ARG A 70 6.89 -6.35 -20.73
C ARG A 70 7.21 -5.18 -21.69
N GLU A 71 7.85 -4.14 -21.17
CA GLU A 71 8.80 -3.35 -21.97
C GLU A 71 10.23 -3.75 -21.58
N ALA A 72 10.60 -4.95 -22.02
CA ALA A 72 11.97 -5.34 -22.29
C ALA A 72 12.00 -5.70 -23.78
N ALA A 73 12.33 -4.69 -24.61
CA ALA A 73 12.66 -4.82 -26.02
C ALA A 73 14.02 -4.11 -26.24
#